data_AF-A0A6U6MK48-F1
#
_entry.id   AF-A0A6U6MK48-F1
#
_cell.length_a   1.000
_cell.length_b   1.000
_cell.length_c   1.000
_cell.angle_alpha   90.00
_cell.angle_beta   90.00
_cell.angle_gamma   90.00
#
_symmetry.space_group_name_H-M   'P 1'
#
loop_
_entity.id
_entity.type
_entity.pdbx_description
1 polymer ?
#
loop_
_entity_poly.entity_id
_entity_poly.type
_entity_poly.pdbx_seq_one_letter_code
_entity_poly.pdbx_strand_id
1 'polypeptide(L)'
;AVARELQGLVPQAVESPHANHVLQRIVKVLPSTSRGFICQEMLGAGVAISRHRYGCRVICRLLEYHVQGSSADEAALFEEIREGLPRLIRHQFGHHVALGLLEHGAARERAKVSRLLREAPLDFCMNRSSSYVVEKAFELCEEVREAITGEILAEPNALILLSKSQAGSHVLRALLSQPELGLRQRQSLLARLRLLAPKMKDSRLTRALLQDLD
;
A
#
# COMPACT_ATOMS: atom_id res chain seq x y z
N ALA A 1 -5.18 -34.04 -1.40
CA ALA A 1 -4.57 -34.57 -0.17
C ALA A 1 -4.25 -33.39 0.76
N VAL A 2 -3.13 -32.68 0.55
CA VAL A 2 -2.65 -31.60 1.45
C VAL A 2 -3.66 -30.48 1.76
N ALA A 3 -4.40 -29.96 0.78
CA ALA A 3 -5.36 -28.87 1.04
C ALA A 3 -6.50 -29.27 1.97
N ARG A 4 -6.93 -30.54 1.96
CA ARG A 4 -7.97 -31.04 2.87
C ARG A 4 -7.42 -31.21 4.29
N GLU A 5 -6.16 -31.57 4.42
CA GLU A 5 -5.51 -31.75 5.73
C GLU A 5 -5.30 -30.42 6.47
N LEU A 6 -5.33 -29.28 5.77
CA LEU A 6 -5.25 -27.94 6.38
C LEU A 6 -6.61 -27.36 6.78
N GLN A 7 -7.72 -28.04 6.48
CA GLN A 7 -9.04 -27.60 6.93
C GLN A 7 -9.14 -27.71 8.45
N GLY A 8 -9.61 -26.65 9.09
CA GLY A 8 -9.63 -26.47 10.54
C GLY A 8 -8.29 -26.03 11.15
N LEU A 9 -7.23 -25.91 10.34
CA LEU A 9 -5.88 -25.54 10.77
C LEU A 9 -5.39 -24.23 10.14
N VAL A 10 -6.24 -23.50 9.40
CA VAL A 10 -5.84 -22.27 8.73
C VAL A 10 -5.34 -21.22 9.73
N PRO A 11 -5.97 -20.97 10.89
CA PRO A 11 -5.49 -19.98 11.86
C PRO A 11 -4.07 -20.24 12.35
N GLN A 12 -3.72 -21.50 12.64
CA GLN A 12 -2.36 -21.87 13.05
C GLN A 12 -1.39 -21.82 11.86
N ALA A 13 -1.86 -22.19 10.66
CA ALA A 13 -1.04 -22.20 9.47
C ALA A 13 -0.65 -20.78 9.00
N VAL A 14 -1.52 -19.77 9.15
CA VAL A 14 -1.20 -18.36 8.82
C VAL A 14 -0.17 -17.75 9.78
N GLU A 15 -0.05 -18.30 10.99
CA GLU A 15 0.93 -17.86 11.99
C GLU A 15 2.27 -18.61 11.91
N SER A 16 2.30 -19.76 11.24
CA SER A 16 3.50 -20.58 11.08
C SER A 16 4.49 -19.99 10.05
N PRO A 17 5.80 -19.96 10.35
CA PRO A 17 6.83 -19.57 9.37
C PRO A 17 6.91 -20.51 8.17
N HIS A 18 6.39 -21.74 8.26
CA HIS A 18 6.46 -22.73 7.18
C HIS A 18 5.10 -22.99 6.55
N ALA A 19 4.04 -23.19 7.35
CA ALA A 19 2.73 -23.55 6.82
C ALA A 19 2.06 -22.39 6.04
N ASN A 20 2.41 -21.14 6.33
CA ASN A 20 1.94 -20.00 5.53
C ASN A 20 2.33 -20.13 4.05
N HIS A 21 3.50 -20.73 3.75
CA HIS A 21 3.94 -20.94 2.37
C HIS A 21 3.10 -22.01 1.67
N VAL A 22 2.62 -23.01 2.42
CA VAL A 22 1.70 -24.03 1.90
C VAL A 22 0.36 -23.39 1.57
N LEU A 23 -0.20 -22.54 2.45
CA LEU A 23 -1.42 -21.78 2.17
C LEU A 23 -1.27 -20.88 0.94
N GLN A 24 -0.18 -20.11 0.86
CA GLN A 24 0.12 -19.30 -0.32
C GLN A 24 0.23 -20.16 -1.60
N ARG A 25 0.84 -21.34 -1.53
CA ARG A 25 0.95 -22.24 -2.68
C ARG A 25 -0.42 -22.77 -3.09
N ILE A 26 -1.25 -23.17 -2.15
CA ILE A 26 -2.64 -23.59 -2.39
C ILE A 26 -3.42 -22.49 -3.11
N VAL A 27 -3.32 -21.24 -2.63
CA VAL A 27 -3.98 -20.09 -3.24
C VAL A 27 -3.58 -19.90 -4.71
N LYS A 28 -2.30 -20.10 -5.03
CA LYS A 28 -1.76 -19.93 -6.38
C LYS A 28 -2.16 -21.04 -7.36
N VAL A 29 -2.27 -22.28 -6.89
CA VAL A 29 -2.36 -23.45 -7.78
C VAL A 29 -3.74 -24.10 -7.80
N LEU A 30 -4.57 -23.89 -6.77
CA LEU A 30 -5.91 -24.46 -6.73
C LEU A 30 -6.97 -23.47 -7.22
N PRO A 31 -8.01 -23.97 -7.93
CA PRO A 31 -9.20 -23.19 -8.25
C PRO A 31 -9.84 -22.62 -6.98
N SER A 32 -10.50 -21.45 -7.09
CA SER A 32 -11.18 -20.77 -5.98
C SER A 32 -12.16 -21.69 -5.24
N THR A 33 -12.88 -22.56 -5.96
CA THR A 33 -13.81 -23.55 -5.40
C THR A 33 -13.16 -24.56 -4.45
N SER A 34 -11.87 -24.84 -4.60
CA SER A 34 -11.14 -25.82 -3.79
C SER A 34 -10.39 -25.20 -2.60
N ARG A 35 -10.42 -23.87 -2.47
CA ARG A 35 -9.70 -23.12 -1.43
C ARG A 35 -10.59 -22.16 -0.62
N GLY A 36 -11.91 -22.26 -0.76
CA GLY A 36 -12.87 -21.42 -0.02
C GLY A 36 -12.74 -21.50 1.50
N PHE A 37 -12.37 -22.68 2.03
CA PHE A 37 -12.14 -22.88 3.46
C PHE A 37 -11.07 -21.95 4.04
N ILE A 38 -10.07 -21.53 3.23
CA ILE A 38 -9.04 -20.59 3.67
C ILE A 38 -9.69 -19.26 4.04
N CYS A 39 -10.53 -18.70 3.17
CA CYS A 39 -11.22 -17.46 3.45
C CYS A 39 -12.18 -17.63 4.63
N GLN A 40 -12.96 -18.72 4.63
CA GLN A 40 -13.94 -19.03 5.68
C GLN A 40 -13.31 -19.06 7.08
N GLU A 41 -12.17 -19.74 7.24
CA GLU A 41 -11.50 -19.87 8.54
C GLU A 41 -10.72 -18.61 8.97
N MET A 42 -10.50 -17.66 8.04
CA MET A 42 -9.88 -16.37 8.33
C MET A 42 -10.90 -15.29 8.69
N LEU A 43 -12.20 -15.52 8.44
CA LEU A 43 -13.27 -14.57 8.72
C LEU A 43 -13.32 -14.19 10.21
N GLY A 44 -13.55 -12.90 10.48
CA GLY A 44 -13.56 -12.34 11.83
C GLY A 44 -12.16 -12.01 12.37
N ALA A 45 -11.10 -12.49 11.70
CA ALA A 45 -9.71 -12.22 12.04
C ALA A 45 -8.93 -11.61 10.87
N GLY A 46 -9.56 -11.28 9.75
CA GLY A 46 -8.92 -10.75 8.54
C GLY A 46 -8.04 -9.53 8.78
N VAL A 47 -8.47 -8.59 9.63
CA VAL A 47 -7.66 -7.42 10.01
C VAL A 47 -6.44 -7.82 10.86
N ALA A 48 -6.62 -8.72 11.83
CA ALA A 48 -5.53 -9.19 12.69
C ALA A 48 -4.48 -9.96 11.85
N ILE A 49 -4.94 -10.84 10.97
CA ILE A 49 -4.10 -11.63 10.06
C ILE A 49 -3.35 -10.72 9.07
N SER A 50 -4.00 -9.67 8.56
CA SER A 50 -3.37 -8.66 7.70
C SER A 50 -2.24 -7.91 8.40
N ARG A 51 -2.26 -7.85 9.74
CA ARG A 51 -1.19 -7.27 10.55
C ARG A 51 -0.16 -8.31 10.98
N HIS A 52 -0.33 -9.58 10.64
CA HIS A 52 0.65 -10.62 10.94
C HIS A 52 1.76 -10.68 9.89
N ARG A 53 3.01 -10.95 10.32
CA ARG A 53 4.20 -10.97 9.45
C ARG A 53 4.14 -11.99 8.31
N TYR A 54 3.41 -13.09 8.51
CA TYR A 54 3.18 -14.13 7.52
C TYR A 54 1.75 -14.09 6.98
N GLY A 55 0.78 -13.76 7.84
CA GLY A 55 -0.63 -13.72 7.50
C GLY A 55 -0.94 -12.71 6.38
N CYS A 56 -0.28 -11.55 6.41
CA CYS A 56 -0.42 -10.55 5.36
C CYS A 56 -0.05 -11.11 3.98
N ARG A 57 0.92 -12.03 3.89
CA ARG A 57 1.31 -12.66 2.63
C ARG A 57 0.23 -13.57 2.08
N VAL A 58 -0.50 -14.29 2.94
CA VAL A 58 -1.64 -15.12 2.53
C VAL A 58 -2.75 -14.24 1.97
N ILE A 59 -3.09 -13.15 2.66
CA ILE A 59 -4.07 -12.16 2.18
C ILE A 59 -3.66 -11.55 0.83
N CYS A 60 -2.39 -11.13 0.68
CA CYS A 60 -1.90 -10.61 -0.61
C CYS A 60 -2.06 -11.64 -1.73
N ARG A 61 -1.79 -12.93 -1.48
CA ARG A 61 -2.01 -13.97 -2.49
C ARG A 61 -3.49 -14.18 -2.81
N LEU A 62 -4.38 -14.06 -1.84
CA LEU A 62 -5.82 -14.11 -2.09
C LEU A 62 -6.24 -12.96 -3.02
N LEU A 63 -5.74 -11.75 -2.79
CA LEU A 63 -6.01 -10.58 -3.64
C LEU A 63 -5.47 -10.74 -5.07
N GLU A 64 -4.22 -11.18 -5.22
CA GLU A 64 -3.59 -11.40 -6.53
C GLU A 64 -4.31 -12.47 -7.38
N TYR A 65 -4.85 -13.51 -6.75
CA TYR A 65 -5.54 -14.62 -7.41
C TYR A 65 -7.05 -14.56 -7.20
N HIS A 66 -7.58 -13.36 -6.96
CA HIS A 66 -9.01 -13.14 -6.90
C HIS A 66 -9.64 -13.40 -8.28
N VAL A 67 -10.79 -14.08 -8.30
CA VAL A 67 -11.54 -14.35 -9.53
C VAL A 67 -12.94 -13.76 -9.38
N GLN A 68 -13.46 -13.16 -10.44
CA GLN A 68 -14.85 -12.70 -10.50
C GLN A 68 -15.81 -13.88 -10.28
N GLY A 69 -16.80 -13.70 -9.41
CA GLY A 69 -17.68 -14.81 -8.98
C GLY A 69 -17.09 -15.69 -7.86
N SER A 70 -16.15 -15.14 -7.10
CA SER A 70 -15.56 -15.73 -5.87
C SER A 70 -16.61 -16.03 -4.79
N SER A 71 -16.23 -16.85 -3.80
CA SER A 71 -17.15 -17.29 -2.75
C SER A 71 -17.64 -16.13 -1.89
N ALA A 72 -18.82 -16.30 -1.28
CA ALA A 72 -19.37 -15.34 -0.32
C ALA A 72 -18.39 -15.06 0.83
N ASP A 73 -17.65 -16.09 1.28
CA ASP A 73 -16.64 -15.95 2.34
C ASP A 73 -15.44 -15.09 1.91
N GLU A 74 -14.97 -15.22 0.66
CA GLU A 74 -13.88 -14.38 0.15
C GLU A 74 -14.32 -12.92 0.05
N ALA A 75 -15.53 -12.68 -0.45
CA ALA A 75 -16.11 -11.34 -0.50
C ALA A 75 -16.27 -10.74 0.91
N ALA A 76 -16.75 -11.52 1.88
CA ALA A 76 -16.90 -11.09 3.27
C ALA A 76 -15.55 -10.78 3.94
N LEU A 77 -14.53 -11.60 3.67
CA LEU A 77 -13.18 -11.36 4.18
C LEU A 77 -12.58 -10.07 3.62
N PHE A 78 -12.71 -9.83 2.32
CA PHE A 78 -12.22 -8.60 1.71
C PHE A 78 -12.98 -7.37 2.20
N GLU A 79 -14.28 -7.49 2.44
CA GLU A 79 -15.08 -6.43 3.04
C GLU A 79 -14.62 -6.11 4.47
N GLU A 80 -14.37 -7.12 5.31
CA GLU A 80 -13.80 -6.95 6.65
C GLU A 80 -12.46 -6.19 6.60
N ILE A 81 -11.58 -6.58 5.68
CA ILE A 81 -10.27 -5.95 5.50
C ILE A 81 -10.42 -4.51 4.99
N ARG A 82 -11.36 -4.26 4.07
CA ARG A 82 -11.64 -2.93 3.52
C ARG A 82 -12.14 -1.97 4.60
N GLU A 83 -12.99 -2.43 5.50
CA GLU A 83 -13.43 -1.65 6.68
C GLU A 83 -12.28 -1.45 7.69
N GLY A 84 -11.41 -2.45 7.85
CA GLY A 84 -10.21 -2.35 8.67
C GLY A 84 -9.08 -1.49 8.10
N LEU A 85 -9.16 -1.06 6.84
CA LEU A 85 -8.07 -0.43 6.09
C LEU A 85 -7.40 0.78 6.79
N PRO A 86 -8.13 1.68 7.50
CA PRO A 86 -7.48 2.77 8.24
C PRO A 86 -6.43 2.30 9.26
N ARG A 87 -6.60 1.09 9.81
CA ARG A 87 -5.66 0.46 10.76
C ARG A 87 -4.51 -0.28 10.06
N LEU A 88 -4.65 -0.59 8.77
CA LEU A 88 -3.71 -1.41 8.00
C LEU A 88 -2.71 -0.57 7.21
N ILE A 89 -3.16 0.53 6.61
CA ILE A 89 -2.38 1.28 5.62
C ILE A 89 -1.06 1.86 6.18
N ARG A 90 -1.01 2.21 7.47
CA ARG A 90 0.21 2.69 8.17
C ARG A 90 0.96 1.58 8.92
N HIS A 91 0.47 0.34 8.86
CA HIS A 91 1.02 -0.78 9.61
C HIS A 91 2.20 -1.42 8.87
N GLN A 92 3.25 -1.81 9.62
CA GLN A 92 4.48 -2.38 9.06
C GLN A 92 4.30 -3.63 8.19
N PHE A 93 3.18 -4.36 8.36
CA PHE A 93 2.79 -5.48 7.50
C PHE A 93 1.47 -5.22 6.75
N GLY A 94 0.57 -4.42 7.32
CA GLY A 94 -0.77 -4.20 6.77
C GLY A 94 -0.74 -3.35 5.50
N HIS A 95 0.29 -2.51 5.33
CA HIS A 95 0.47 -1.72 4.11
C HIS A 95 0.63 -2.60 2.85
N HIS A 96 1.15 -3.83 2.98
CA HIS A 96 1.19 -4.78 1.86
C HIS A 96 -0.21 -5.22 1.41
N VAL A 97 -1.15 -5.33 2.35
CA VAL A 97 -2.55 -5.62 2.04
C VAL A 97 -3.21 -4.39 1.42
N ALA A 98 -2.92 -3.18 1.91
CA ALA A 98 -3.39 -1.94 1.30
C ALA A 98 -2.89 -1.79 -0.16
N LEU A 99 -1.62 -2.14 -0.43
CA LEU A 99 -1.06 -2.23 -1.77
C LEU A 99 -1.82 -3.25 -2.63
N GLY A 100 -2.02 -4.47 -2.13
CA GLY A 100 -2.75 -5.50 -2.85
C GLY A 100 -4.20 -5.09 -3.19
N LEU A 101 -4.87 -4.38 -2.28
CA LEU A 101 -6.21 -3.82 -2.55
C LEU A 101 -6.18 -2.73 -3.62
N LEU A 102 -5.13 -1.92 -3.64
CA LEU A 102 -4.94 -0.88 -4.64
C LEU A 102 -4.62 -1.46 -6.03
N GLU A 103 -3.81 -2.51 -6.10
CA GLU A 103 -3.35 -3.13 -7.36
C GLU A 103 -4.35 -4.15 -7.92
N HIS A 104 -4.99 -4.94 -7.06
CA HIS A 104 -5.81 -6.10 -7.45
C HIS A 104 -7.24 -6.08 -6.92
N GLY A 105 -7.57 -5.20 -5.97
CA GLY A 105 -8.92 -5.07 -5.45
C GLY A 105 -9.89 -4.54 -6.50
N ALA A 106 -11.21 -4.68 -6.26
CA ALA A 106 -12.21 -4.09 -7.12
C ALA A 106 -12.28 -2.56 -6.94
N ALA A 107 -13.11 -1.90 -7.75
CA ALA A 107 -13.15 -0.43 -7.82
C ALA A 107 -13.44 0.21 -6.45
N ARG A 108 -14.27 -0.41 -5.62
CA ARG A 108 -14.61 0.08 -4.28
C ARG A 108 -13.44 -0.01 -3.29
N GLU A 109 -12.62 -1.05 -3.36
CA GLU A 109 -11.42 -1.20 -2.53
C GLU A 109 -10.38 -0.15 -2.92
N ARG A 110 -10.11 0.00 -4.22
CA ARG A 110 -9.21 1.04 -4.75
C ARG A 110 -9.66 2.44 -4.36
N ALA A 111 -10.97 2.72 -4.50
CA ALA A 111 -11.55 4.00 -4.10
C ALA A 111 -11.40 4.29 -2.60
N LYS A 112 -11.51 3.27 -1.73
CA LYS A 112 -11.30 3.42 -0.28
C LYS A 112 -9.83 3.74 0.03
N VAL A 113 -8.87 3.05 -0.59
CA VAL A 113 -7.43 3.36 -0.44
C VAL A 113 -7.15 4.79 -0.90
N SER A 114 -7.58 5.16 -2.11
CA SER A 114 -7.42 6.50 -2.66
C SER A 114 -8.01 7.58 -1.75
N ARG A 115 -9.24 7.37 -1.24
CA ARG A 115 -9.88 8.31 -0.31
C ARG A 115 -9.05 8.54 0.95
N LEU A 116 -8.60 7.46 1.61
CA LEU A 116 -7.80 7.58 2.83
C LEU A 116 -6.53 8.39 2.58
N LEU A 117 -5.81 8.13 1.48
CA LEU A 117 -4.59 8.86 1.15
C LEU A 117 -4.84 10.36 0.94
N ARG A 118 -6.01 10.75 0.42
CA ARG A 118 -6.39 12.16 0.20
C ARG A 118 -6.86 12.88 1.46
N GLU A 119 -7.31 12.17 2.48
CA GLU A 119 -7.79 12.77 3.75
C GLU A 119 -6.65 13.31 4.62
N ALA A 120 -5.43 12.75 4.52
CA ALA A 120 -4.26 13.23 5.25
C ALA A 120 -2.96 13.03 4.42
N PRO A 121 -2.80 13.76 3.29
CA PRO A 121 -1.78 13.46 2.28
C PRO A 121 -0.36 13.43 2.83
N LEU A 122 0.07 14.48 3.55
CA LEU A 122 1.44 14.58 4.07
C LEU A 122 1.73 13.53 5.15
N ASP A 123 0.75 13.19 5.99
CA ASP A 123 0.93 12.15 7.01
C ASP A 123 1.28 10.80 6.40
N PHE A 124 0.58 10.41 5.32
CA PHE A 124 0.84 9.13 4.66
C PHE A 124 2.18 9.12 3.92
N CYS A 125 2.57 10.27 3.32
CA CYS A 125 3.87 10.43 2.69
C CYS A 125 5.04 10.30 3.70
N MET A 126 4.82 10.74 4.95
CA MET A 126 5.85 10.75 5.99
C MET A 126 5.95 9.44 6.77
N ASN A 127 4.95 8.57 6.70
CA ASN A 127 4.97 7.27 7.37
C ASN A 127 5.67 6.21 6.49
N ARG A 128 6.63 5.49 7.09
CA ARG A 128 7.47 4.48 6.42
C ARG A 128 6.68 3.40 5.68
N SER A 129 5.52 3.00 6.16
CA SER A 129 4.74 1.91 5.58
C SER A 129 3.77 2.42 4.51
N SER A 130 3.04 3.49 4.80
CA SER A 130 2.11 4.04 3.82
C SER A 130 2.80 4.79 2.68
N SER A 131 4.06 5.20 2.81
CA SER A 131 4.81 5.82 1.70
C SER A 131 4.87 4.90 0.49
N TYR A 132 5.05 3.59 0.69
CA TYR A 132 4.99 2.61 -0.40
C TYR A 132 3.61 2.57 -1.08
N VAL A 133 2.54 2.72 -0.30
CA VAL A 133 1.16 2.77 -0.81
C VAL A 133 0.95 4.06 -1.61
N VAL A 134 1.48 5.18 -1.14
CA VAL A 134 1.47 6.47 -1.85
C VAL A 134 2.22 6.38 -3.18
N GLU A 135 3.43 5.81 -3.18
CA GLU A 135 4.23 5.63 -4.39
C GLU A 135 3.46 4.83 -5.45
N LYS A 136 2.85 3.71 -5.06
CA LYS A 136 2.00 2.92 -5.96
C LYS A 136 0.74 3.67 -6.40
N ALA A 137 0.15 4.48 -5.51
CA ALA A 137 -1.03 5.28 -5.83
C ALA A 137 -0.73 6.37 -6.86
N PHE A 138 0.50 6.87 -6.96
CA PHE A 138 0.86 7.78 -8.03
C PHE A 138 0.72 7.12 -9.42
N GLU A 139 1.03 5.84 -9.55
CA GLU A 139 0.88 5.13 -10.83
C GLU A 139 -0.59 4.86 -11.19
N LEU A 140 -1.45 4.69 -10.19
CA LEU A 140 -2.80 4.12 -10.35
C LEU A 140 -3.95 5.10 -10.09
N CYS A 141 -3.71 6.22 -9.43
CA CYS A 141 -4.75 7.14 -8.95
C CYS A 141 -4.35 8.60 -9.21
N GLU A 142 -4.91 9.18 -10.26
CA GLU A 142 -4.70 10.60 -10.60
C GLU A 142 -5.11 11.52 -9.44
N GLU A 143 -6.24 11.26 -8.79
CA GLU A 143 -6.76 12.11 -7.73
C GLU A 143 -5.85 12.12 -6.49
N VAL A 144 -5.16 11.02 -6.22
CA VAL A 144 -4.18 10.94 -5.12
C VAL A 144 -2.94 11.76 -5.46
N ARG A 145 -2.45 11.63 -6.70
CA ARG A 145 -1.31 12.38 -7.21
C ARG A 145 -1.57 13.89 -7.19
N GLU A 146 -2.75 14.30 -7.65
CA GLU A 146 -3.18 15.70 -7.64
C GLU A 146 -3.33 16.24 -6.22
N ALA A 147 -4.00 15.50 -5.33
CA ALA A 147 -4.18 15.92 -3.94
C ALA A 147 -2.85 16.10 -3.21
N ILE A 148 -1.92 15.14 -3.33
CA ILE A 148 -0.60 15.25 -2.71
C ILE A 148 0.21 16.38 -3.34
N THR A 149 0.17 16.54 -4.66
CA THR A 149 0.87 17.65 -5.34
C THR A 149 0.34 19.01 -4.89
N GLY A 150 -0.99 19.14 -4.82
CA GLY A 150 -1.67 20.35 -4.34
C GLY A 150 -1.28 20.68 -2.92
N GLU A 151 -1.32 19.70 -2.02
CA GLU A 151 -0.93 19.84 -0.61
C GLU A 151 0.53 20.30 -0.47
N ILE A 152 1.46 19.68 -1.21
CA ILE A 152 2.88 20.07 -1.21
C ILE A 152 3.08 21.51 -1.73
N LEU A 153 2.28 21.93 -2.71
CA LEU A 153 2.36 23.26 -3.27
C LEU A 153 1.65 24.33 -2.40
N ALA A 154 0.65 23.95 -1.64
CA ALA A 154 -0.07 24.82 -0.71
C ALA A 154 0.73 25.04 0.58
N GLU A 155 1.30 23.97 1.14
CA GLU A 155 1.99 24.00 2.43
C GLU A 155 3.46 24.40 2.30
N PRO A 156 3.88 25.60 2.79
CA PRO A 156 5.23 26.13 2.56
C PRO A 156 6.36 25.23 3.07
N ASN A 157 6.08 24.46 4.14
CA ASN A 157 7.04 23.60 4.80
C ASN A 157 7.01 22.14 4.33
N ALA A 158 6.05 21.74 3.50
CA ALA A 158 5.88 20.34 3.09
C ALA A 158 7.13 19.74 2.45
N LEU A 159 7.76 20.48 1.52
CA LEU A 159 9.00 20.04 0.86
C LEU A 159 10.16 19.87 1.85
N ILE A 160 10.26 20.73 2.86
CA ILE A 160 11.30 20.63 3.90
C ILE A 160 11.06 19.39 4.76
N LEU A 161 9.81 19.16 5.19
CA LEU A 161 9.42 18.01 6.00
C LEU A 161 9.70 16.70 5.24
N LEU A 162 9.20 16.61 4.01
CA LEU A 162 9.35 15.42 3.17
C LEU A 162 10.81 15.12 2.84
N SER A 163 11.60 16.12 2.43
CA SER A 163 13.00 15.91 2.04
C SER A 163 13.93 15.56 3.20
N LYS A 164 13.53 15.85 4.45
CA LYS A 164 14.27 15.44 5.66
C LYS A 164 13.89 14.04 6.16
N SER A 165 12.78 13.48 5.69
CA SER A 165 12.35 12.11 6.01
C SER A 165 12.82 11.13 4.95
N GLN A 166 13.23 9.93 5.36
CA GLN A 166 13.49 8.85 4.41
C GLN A 166 12.26 8.55 3.56
N ALA A 167 11.11 8.30 4.20
CA ALA A 167 9.83 8.03 3.53
C ALA A 167 9.42 9.19 2.61
N GLY A 168 9.46 10.42 3.12
CA GLY A 168 9.08 11.60 2.36
C GLY A 168 9.98 11.86 1.15
N SER A 169 11.29 11.62 1.27
CA SER A 169 12.23 11.80 0.16
C SER A 169 12.00 10.76 -0.96
N HIS A 170 11.65 9.52 -0.60
CA HIS A 170 11.25 8.51 -1.58
C HIS A 170 9.96 8.91 -2.30
N VAL A 171 8.96 9.39 -1.56
CA VAL A 171 7.70 9.89 -2.14
C VAL A 171 7.94 11.07 -3.08
N LEU A 172 8.78 12.04 -2.71
CA LEU A 172 9.11 13.17 -3.58
C LEU A 172 9.78 12.71 -4.87
N ARG A 173 10.74 11.78 -4.79
CA ARG A 173 11.38 11.21 -5.97
C ARG A 173 10.35 10.51 -6.85
N ALA A 174 9.53 9.64 -6.26
CA ALA A 174 8.48 8.92 -6.98
C ALA A 174 7.49 9.86 -7.67
N LEU A 175 7.07 10.94 -7.00
CA LEU A 175 6.19 11.95 -7.56
C LEU A 175 6.84 12.67 -8.75
N LEU A 176 8.08 13.12 -8.60
CA LEU A 176 8.80 13.85 -9.66
C LEU A 176 9.09 12.98 -10.88
N SER A 177 9.25 11.66 -10.68
CA SER A 177 9.42 10.67 -11.75
C SER A 177 8.13 10.35 -12.51
N GLN A 178 6.95 10.77 -12.02
CA GLN A 178 5.68 10.47 -12.68
C GLN A 178 5.53 11.25 -14.00
N PRO A 179 5.35 10.57 -15.16
CA PRO A 179 5.19 11.25 -16.44
C PRO A 179 3.91 12.11 -16.51
N GLU A 180 2.86 11.75 -15.78
CA GLU A 180 1.59 12.48 -15.73
C GLU A 180 1.65 13.71 -14.80
N LEU A 181 2.74 13.90 -14.04
CA LEU A 181 2.93 15.14 -13.30
C LEU A 181 3.13 16.30 -14.28
N GLY A 182 2.14 17.19 -14.36
CA GLY A 182 2.13 18.28 -15.33
C GLY A 182 3.40 19.12 -15.27
N LEU A 183 3.92 19.52 -16.45
CA LEU A 183 5.18 20.26 -16.59
C LEU A 183 5.29 21.47 -15.66
N ARG A 184 4.21 22.24 -15.51
CA ARG A 184 4.17 23.41 -14.61
C ARG A 184 4.31 23.02 -13.14
N GLN A 185 3.61 21.98 -12.69
CA GLN A 185 3.70 21.49 -11.31
C GLN A 185 5.11 20.97 -11.03
N ARG A 186 5.67 20.17 -11.94
CA ARG A 186 7.05 19.68 -11.84
C ARG A 186 8.05 20.82 -11.73
N GLN A 187 7.98 21.82 -12.63
CA GLN A 187 8.86 22.99 -12.58
C GLN A 187 8.72 23.79 -11.29
N SER A 188 7.50 23.98 -10.78
CA SER A 188 7.23 24.67 -9.52
C SER A 188 7.86 23.95 -8.33
N LEU A 189 7.68 22.62 -8.24
CA LEU A 189 8.28 21.79 -7.20
C LEU A 189 9.81 21.83 -7.25
N LEU A 190 10.40 21.68 -8.44
CA LEU A 190 11.85 21.76 -8.64
C LEU A 190 12.42 23.13 -8.27
N ALA A 191 11.77 24.21 -8.69
CA ALA A 191 12.20 25.57 -8.36
C ALA A 191 12.19 25.80 -6.83
N ARG A 192 11.13 25.37 -6.14
CA ARG A 192 11.04 25.45 -4.67
C ARG A 192 12.09 24.59 -3.98
N LEU A 193 12.31 23.36 -4.44
CA LEU A 193 13.35 22.47 -3.90
C LEU A 193 14.74 23.11 -4.04
N ARG A 194 15.07 23.70 -5.20
CA ARG A 194 16.33 24.41 -5.43
C ARG A 194 16.49 25.63 -4.50
N LEU A 195 15.43 26.42 -4.29
CA LEU A 195 15.44 27.55 -3.35
C LEU A 195 15.65 27.12 -1.91
N LEU A 196 15.11 25.95 -1.52
CA LEU A 196 15.23 25.41 -0.17
C LEU A 196 16.53 24.63 0.04
N ALA A 197 17.19 24.17 -1.02
CA ALA A 197 18.40 23.35 -0.97
C ALA A 197 19.48 23.91 -0.02
N PRO A 198 19.77 25.22 0.01
CA PRO A 198 20.77 25.77 0.93
C PRO A 198 20.43 25.60 2.41
N LYS A 199 19.13 25.55 2.75
CA LYS A 199 18.62 25.37 4.12
C LYS A 199 18.56 23.89 4.54
N MET A 200 18.88 22.98 3.62
CA MET A 200 18.74 21.53 3.78
C MET A 200 20.05 20.78 3.52
N LYS A 201 21.19 21.50 3.44
CA LYS A 201 22.53 20.98 3.09
C LYS A 201 22.99 19.79 3.96
N ASP A 202 22.56 19.74 5.21
CA ASP A 202 22.92 18.67 6.15
C ASP A 202 22.19 17.35 5.87
N SER A 203 21.10 17.37 5.10
CA SER A 203 20.37 16.17 4.73
C SER A 203 21.03 15.49 3.53
N ARG A 204 21.60 14.30 3.75
CA ARG A 204 22.12 13.43 2.67
C ARG A 204 21.03 13.10 1.63
N LEU A 205 19.78 12.96 2.08
CA LEU A 205 18.63 12.63 1.25
C LEU A 205 18.28 13.77 0.28
N THR A 206 18.32 15.02 0.76
CA THR A 206 18.06 16.19 -0.07
C THR A 206 19.12 16.36 -1.16
N ARG A 207 20.39 16.08 -0.84
CA ARG A 207 21.48 16.13 -1.84
C ARG A 207 21.30 15.07 -2.93
N ALA A 208 21.00 13.83 -2.55
CA ALA A 208 20.72 12.75 -3.51
C ALA A 208 19.51 13.09 -4.40
N LEU A 209 18.44 13.62 -3.81
CA LEU A 209 17.25 13.99 -4.56
C LEU A 209 17.52 15.07 -5.62
N LEU A 210 18.37 16.07 -5.31
CA LEU A 210 18.71 17.11 -6.28
C LEU A 210 19.66 16.62 -7.39
N GLN A 211 20.59 15.71 -7.08
CA GLN A 211 21.49 15.12 -8.07
C GLN A 211 20.76 14.24 -9.08
N ASP A 212 19.69 13.57 -8.68
CA ASP A 212 18.88 12.73 -9.57
C ASP A 212 17.97 13.55 -10.53
N LEU A 213 17.90 14.87 -10.36
CA LEU A 213 16.95 15.76 -11.05
C LEU A 213 17.62 16.76 -12.02
N ASP A 214 18.95 16.74 -12.10
CA ASP A 214 19.77 17.47 -13.08
C ASP A 214 20.22 16.52 -14.20
#